data_AF-A0A1Z9PSY6-F1
#
_entry.id   AF-A0A1Z9PSY6-F1
#
_cell.length_a   1.000
_cell.length_b   1.000
_cell.length_c   1.000
_cell.angle_alpha   90.00
_cell.angle_beta   90.00
_cell.angle_gamma   90.00
#
_symmetry.space_group_name_H-M   'P 1'
#
loop_
_entity.id
_entity.type
_entity.pdbx_description
1 polymer ?
#
loop_
_entity_poly.entity_id
_entity_poly.type
_entity_poly.pdbx_seq_one_letter_code
_entity_poly.pdbx_strand_id
1 'polypeptide(L)'
;MPQQTNLNVAPYFDDFDSANDFHKVLFKPGYPVQARELTTLQSILQNQVEKFGQHFFKEGAKVIPGNISYNRQYYAVQLSSTYQGVPVSAYVDQLVGLKITGARSGVTAVVDNILLAENSERGYLTLYVNYLSSNTQDNSTQTFLDGEDISCSQTIVSGLLGNSAITAGSPLATTIPNGSTATGSSFSVQDGVYFIRGNFVNVSAETLVLDQYGSDPSY
;
A
#
# COMPACT_ATOMS: atom_id res chain seq x y z
N MET A 1 7.05 -6.68 -26.77
CA MET A 1 8.06 -7.71 -27.14
C MET A 1 8.30 -8.55 -25.91
N PRO A 2 7.96 -9.85 -25.92
CA PRO A 2 8.16 -10.74 -24.78
C PRO A 2 9.65 -10.89 -24.49
N GLN A 3 10.00 -10.96 -23.20
CA GLN A 3 11.38 -11.13 -22.74
C GLN A 3 11.83 -12.57 -23.02
N GLN A 4 12.83 -12.74 -23.89
CA GLN A 4 13.44 -14.04 -24.14
C GLN A 4 14.04 -14.58 -22.83
N THR A 5 13.49 -15.70 -22.35
CA THR A 5 13.94 -16.39 -21.13
C THR A 5 14.48 -17.77 -21.50
N ASN A 6 15.75 -17.82 -21.90
CA ASN A 6 16.51 -19.06 -21.97
C ASN A 6 17.18 -19.27 -20.61
N LEU A 7 16.82 -20.35 -19.90
CA LEU A 7 17.31 -20.56 -18.53
C LEU A 7 18.14 -21.82 -18.30
N ASN A 8 18.43 -22.70 -19.28
CA ASN A 8 19.28 -23.88 -19.01
C ASN A 8 19.94 -24.54 -20.26
N VAL A 9 20.52 -23.77 -21.21
CA VAL A 9 21.56 -24.12 -22.24
C VAL A 9 21.19 -23.70 -23.69
N ALA A 10 22.21 -23.28 -24.46
CA ALA A 10 22.11 -22.74 -25.82
C ALA A 10 22.02 -23.83 -26.92
N PRO A 11 21.12 -23.70 -27.91
CA PRO A 11 19.88 -22.95 -27.87
C PRO A 11 18.67 -23.91 -27.87
N TYR A 12 18.06 -24.06 -26.70
CA TYR A 12 16.62 -24.33 -26.63
C TYR A 12 15.90 -23.10 -27.17
N PHE A 13 15.63 -23.11 -28.47
CA PHE A 13 14.76 -22.12 -29.10
C PHE A 13 13.32 -22.54 -28.87
N ASP A 14 12.55 -21.66 -28.23
CA ASP A 14 11.11 -21.65 -28.41
C ASP A 14 10.86 -21.35 -29.91
N ASP A 15 10.57 -22.40 -30.67
CA ASP A 15 10.29 -22.33 -32.10
C ASP A 15 8.81 -22.07 -32.39
N PHE A 16 8.06 -21.64 -31.37
CA PHE A 16 6.70 -21.19 -31.56
C PHE A 16 6.68 -19.99 -32.52
N ASP A 17 6.22 -20.26 -33.74
CA ASP A 17 5.88 -19.24 -34.72
C ASP A 17 4.36 -19.22 -34.89
N SER A 18 3.77 -18.04 -34.66
CA SER A 18 2.36 -17.81 -34.88
C SER A 18 1.91 -17.99 -36.34
N ALA A 19 2.84 -18.02 -37.29
CA ALA A 19 2.59 -18.27 -38.71
C ALA A 19 2.44 -19.76 -39.06
N ASN A 20 2.81 -20.67 -38.17
CA ASN A 20 2.75 -22.11 -38.42
C ASN A 20 1.35 -22.73 -38.13
N ASP A 21 0.33 -21.91 -37.79
CA ASP A 21 -1.08 -22.29 -37.57
C ASP A 21 -1.32 -23.48 -36.60
N PHE A 22 -0.39 -23.73 -35.68
CA PHE A 22 -0.57 -24.74 -34.63
C PHE A 22 -1.34 -24.15 -33.43
N HIS A 23 -2.53 -24.70 -33.17
CA HIS A 23 -3.42 -24.18 -32.11
C HIS A 23 -3.47 -25.04 -30.84
N LYS A 24 -2.97 -26.29 -30.88
CA LYS A 24 -3.07 -27.22 -29.76
C LYS A 24 -1.98 -28.29 -29.79
N VAL A 25 -1.43 -28.60 -28.63
CA VAL A 25 -0.58 -29.78 -28.40
C VAL A 25 -1.47 -30.95 -27.93
N LEU A 26 -1.34 -32.12 -28.55
CA LEU A 26 -2.05 -33.34 -28.17
C LEU A 26 -1.10 -34.29 -27.45
N PHE A 27 -1.44 -34.69 -26.23
CA PHE A 27 -0.66 -35.68 -25.48
C PHE A 27 -1.04 -37.10 -25.89
N LYS A 28 -0.02 -37.93 -26.14
CA LYS A 28 -0.23 -39.36 -26.41
C LYS A 28 -0.38 -40.13 -25.08
N PRO A 29 -1.53 -40.79 -24.83
CA PRO A 29 -1.71 -41.59 -23.62
C PRO A 29 -0.67 -42.70 -23.52
N GLY A 30 -0.14 -42.94 -22.31
CA GLY A 30 0.85 -44.00 -22.04
C GLY A 30 2.30 -43.65 -22.36
N TYR A 31 2.59 -42.41 -22.77
CA TYR A 31 3.96 -41.90 -22.96
C TYR A 31 4.23 -40.71 -22.03
N PRO A 32 5.46 -40.56 -21.51
CA PRO A 32 5.83 -39.40 -20.73
C PRO A 32 5.81 -38.14 -21.60
N VAL A 33 5.30 -37.04 -21.03
CA VAL A 33 5.23 -35.73 -21.69
C VAL A 33 6.64 -35.18 -21.87
N GLN A 34 6.92 -34.65 -23.06
CA GLN A 34 8.21 -34.07 -23.40
C GLN A 34 8.27 -32.59 -23.00
N ALA A 35 9.47 -32.11 -22.65
CA ALA A 35 9.67 -30.69 -22.31
C ALA A 35 9.20 -29.74 -23.43
N ARG A 36 9.42 -30.13 -24.70
CA ARG A 36 8.97 -29.36 -25.87
C ARG A 36 7.45 -29.23 -25.94
N GLU A 37 6.71 -30.29 -25.60
CA GLU A 37 5.25 -30.27 -25.61
C GLU A 37 4.70 -29.28 -24.57
N LEU A 38 5.37 -29.16 -23.42
CA LEU A 38 5.03 -28.20 -22.37
C LEU A 38 5.36 -26.77 -22.75
N THR A 39 6.56 -26.51 -23.31
CA THR A 39 6.95 -25.16 -23.72
C THR A 39 6.07 -24.66 -24.87
N THR A 40 5.78 -25.50 -25.87
CA THR A 40 4.88 -25.13 -26.96
C THR A 40 3.46 -24.87 -26.48
N LEU A 41 2.94 -25.68 -25.53
CA LEU A 41 1.64 -25.41 -24.92
C LEU A 41 1.62 -24.07 -24.18
N GLN A 42 2.67 -23.76 -23.42
CA GLN A 42 2.81 -22.49 -22.70
C GLN A 42 2.81 -21.30 -23.67
N SER A 43 3.59 -21.36 -24.75
CA SER A 43 3.68 -20.28 -25.74
C SER A 43 2.37 -20.09 -26.53
N ILE A 44 1.69 -21.19 -26.91
CA ILE A 44 0.35 -21.11 -27.53
C ILE A 44 -0.63 -20.44 -26.58
N LEU A 45 -0.71 -20.88 -25.32
CA LEU A 45 -1.63 -20.32 -24.33
C LEU A 45 -1.34 -18.83 -24.11
N GLN A 46 -0.09 -18.46 -23.90
CA GLN A 46 0.32 -17.07 -23.71
C GLN A 46 -0.04 -16.22 -24.93
N ASN A 47 0.19 -16.70 -26.15
CA ASN A 47 -0.14 -15.98 -27.38
C ASN A 47 -1.66 -15.74 -27.53
N GLN A 48 -2.48 -16.73 -27.19
CA GLN A 48 -3.94 -16.60 -27.24
C GLN A 48 -4.45 -15.61 -26.19
N VAL A 49 -3.96 -15.69 -24.95
CA VAL A 49 -4.31 -14.77 -23.87
C VAL A 49 -3.86 -13.34 -24.20
N GLU A 50 -2.66 -13.17 -24.75
CA GLU A 50 -2.14 -11.87 -25.16
C GLU A 50 -2.96 -11.26 -26.29
N LYS A 51 -3.26 -12.00 -27.37
CA LYS A 51 -4.08 -11.52 -28.49
C LYS A 51 -5.49 -11.15 -28.04
N PHE A 52 -6.09 -11.97 -27.20
CA PHE A 52 -7.38 -11.67 -26.59
C PHE A 52 -7.31 -10.39 -25.76
N GLY A 53 -6.33 -10.30 -24.85
CA GLY A 53 -6.12 -9.14 -23.99
C GLY A 53 -5.89 -7.85 -24.78
N GLN A 54 -5.02 -7.86 -25.78
CA GLN A 54 -4.72 -6.70 -26.64
C GLN A 54 -5.92 -6.22 -27.48
N HIS A 55 -6.84 -7.12 -27.84
CA HIS A 55 -8.06 -6.74 -28.54
C HIS A 55 -9.01 -5.94 -27.65
N PHE A 56 -9.08 -6.25 -26.36
CA PHE A 56 -9.99 -5.60 -25.40
C PHE A 56 -9.35 -4.44 -24.63
N PHE A 57 -8.07 -4.54 -24.31
CA PHE A 57 -7.35 -3.64 -23.42
C PHE A 57 -6.11 -3.07 -24.08
N LYS A 58 -5.89 -1.77 -23.87
CA LYS A 58 -4.59 -1.17 -24.15
C LYS A 58 -3.60 -1.60 -23.07
N GLU A 59 -2.32 -1.59 -23.42
CA GLU A 59 -1.24 -1.80 -22.47
C GLU A 59 -1.35 -0.78 -21.31
N GLY A 60 -1.30 -1.28 -20.07
CA GLY A 60 -1.47 -0.50 -18.84
C GLY A 60 -2.92 -0.16 -18.49
N ALA A 61 -3.91 -0.64 -19.25
CA ALA A 61 -5.31 -0.38 -18.95
C ALA A 61 -5.81 -1.17 -17.74
N LYS A 62 -6.70 -0.54 -16.96
CA LYS A 62 -7.44 -1.20 -15.88
C LYS A 62 -8.48 -2.17 -16.47
N VAL A 63 -8.45 -3.41 -16.00
CA VAL A 63 -9.36 -4.50 -16.39
C VAL A 63 -10.48 -4.64 -15.36
N ILE A 64 -10.09 -4.81 -14.09
CA ILE A 64 -10.98 -4.70 -12.94
C ILE A 64 -10.65 -3.37 -12.25
N PRO A 65 -11.65 -2.55 -11.91
CA PRO A 65 -11.40 -1.21 -11.42
C PRO A 65 -10.65 -1.23 -10.08
N GLY A 66 -9.33 -1.02 -10.15
CA GLY A 66 -8.54 -0.38 -9.11
C GLY A 66 -8.62 1.13 -9.35
N ASN A 67 -9.33 1.84 -8.47
CA ASN A 67 -9.43 3.29 -8.59
C ASN A 67 -8.09 3.93 -8.21
N ILE A 68 -7.71 4.98 -8.93
CA ILE A 68 -6.57 5.82 -8.54
C ILE A 68 -7.13 7.08 -7.88
N SER A 69 -6.50 7.51 -6.81
CA SER A 69 -6.92 8.71 -6.07
C SER A 69 -5.71 9.56 -5.77
N TYR A 70 -5.83 10.86 -6.06
CA TYR A 70 -4.86 11.86 -5.66
C TYR A 70 -5.47 12.68 -4.53
N ASN A 71 -4.82 12.69 -3.37
CA ASN A 71 -5.24 13.46 -2.21
C ASN A 71 -4.23 14.57 -1.92
N ARG A 72 -4.66 15.82 -2.10
CA ARG A 72 -3.87 17.03 -1.77
C ARG A 72 -3.96 17.42 -0.30
N GLN A 73 -4.92 16.87 0.41
CA GLN A 73 -5.21 17.15 1.81
C GLN A 73 -4.98 15.88 2.63
N TYR A 74 -3.73 15.44 2.63
CA TYR A 74 -3.34 14.26 3.40
C TYR A 74 -2.87 14.70 4.79
N TYR A 75 -3.78 14.70 5.74
CA TYR A 75 -3.52 15.25 7.07
C TYR A 75 -2.50 14.40 7.84
N ALA A 76 -1.50 15.07 8.37
CA ALA A 76 -0.38 14.49 9.08
C ALA A 76 -0.36 14.97 10.53
N VAL A 77 -0.08 14.06 11.46
CA VAL A 77 0.04 14.32 12.89
C VAL A 77 1.36 13.77 13.39
N GLN A 78 2.23 14.66 13.85
CA GLN A 78 3.57 14.36 14.33
C GLN A 78 3.53 14.03 15.83
N LEU A 79 4.10 12.89 16.18
CA LEU A 79 4.16 12.37 17.54
C LEU A 79 5.57 12.49 18.12
N SER A 80 5.63 12.62 19.44
CA SER A 80 6.86 12.44 20.20
C SER A 80 7.39 11.03 20.00
N SER A 81 8.70 10.88 19.83
CA SER A 81 9.33 9.59 19.54
C SER A 81 9.18 8.56 20.67
N THR A 82 9.01 9.03 21.91
CA THR A 82 8.84 8.21 23.10
C THR A 82 7.63 8.67 23.91
N TYR A 83 6.97 7.72 24.55
CA TYR A 83 5.90 7.96 25.52
C TYR A 83 6.17 7.14 26.77
N GLN A 84 6.26 7.78 27.94
CA GLN A 84 6.54 7.13 29.23
C GLN A 84 7.80 6.22 29.20
N GLY A 85 8.82 6.61 28.43
CA GLY A 85 10.07 5.85 28.28
C GLY A 85 10.02 4.69 27.26
N VAL A 86 8.89 4.47 26.59
CA VAL A 86 8.73 3.47 25.53
C VAL A 86 8.76 4.15 24.16
N PRO A 87 9.54 3.66 23.18
CA PRO A 87 9.51 4.20 21.83
C PRO A 87 8.17 3.91 21.14
N VAL A 88 7.54 4.94 20.59
CA VAL A 88 6.22 4.83 19.94
C VAL A 88 6.29 3.95 18.69
N SER A 89 7.45 3.90 18.02
CA SER A 89 7.70 3.04 16.87
C SER A 89 7.54 1.55 17.16
N ALA A 90 7.59 1.11 18.43
CA ALA A 90 7.47 -0.31 18.79
C ALA A 90 6.04 -0.89 18.63
N TYR A 91 5.02 -0.03 18.54
CA TYR A 91 3.63 -0.45 18.40
C TYR A 91 2.82 0.39 17.41
N VAL A 92 3.44 1.38 16.76
CA VAL A 92 2.76 2.31 15.85
C VAL A 92 2.08 1.57 14.70
N ASP A 93 2.67 0.50 14.17
CA ASP A 93 2.12 -0.27 13.03
C ASP A 93 0.75 -0.88 13.32
N GLN A 94 0.45 -1.18 14.59
CA GLN A 94 -0.86 -1.68 15.00
C GLN A 94 -1.94 -0.59 14.97
N LEU A 95 -1.57 0.69 14.87
CA LEU A 95 -2.51 1.80 14.80
C LEU A 95 -3.14 1.96 13.42
N VAL A 96 -2.53 1.41 12.35
CA VAL A 96 -3.08 1.51 10.99
C VAL A 96 -4.49 0.92 10.93
N GLY A 97 -5.43 1.70 10.42
CA GLY A 97 -6.86 1.35 10.35
C GLY A 97 -7.63 1.54 11.66
N LEU A 98 -6.96 1.87 12.78
CA LEU A 98 -7.62 2.08 14.06
C LEU A 98 -8.04 3.54 14.25
N LYS A 99 -9.09 3.72 15.06
CA LYS A 99 -9.54 5.04 15.50
C LYS A 99 -8.71 5.52 16.69
N ILE A 100 -8.14 6.70 16.56
CA ILE A 100 -7.43 7.43 17.61
C ILE A 100 -8.25 8.63 18.10
N THR A 101 -8.06 9.02 19.36
CA THR A 101 -8.77 10.12 20.03
C THR A 101 -7.82 10.97 20.85
N GLY A 102 -7.90 12.29 20.67
CA GLY A 102 -7.13 13.28 21.44
C GLY A 102 -7.75 13.49 22.81
N ALA A 103 -6.95 13.39 23.87
CA ALA A 103 -7.44 13.46 25.25
C ALA A 103 -7.93 14.86 25.64
N ARG A 104 -7.34 15.93 25.06
CA ARG A 104 -7.71 17.31 25.40
C ARG A 104 -8.71 17.89 24.40
N SER A 105 -8.51 17.64 23.11
CA SER A 105 -9.39 18.15 22.04
C SER A 105 -10.67 17.31 21.87
N GLY A 106 -10.62 16.01 22.18
CA GLY A 106 -11.67 15.07 21.83
C GLY A 106 -11.81 14.83 20.31
N VAL A 107 -10.87 15.34 19.50
CA VAL A 107 -10.83 15.08 18.05
C VAL A 107 -10.58 13.60 17.83
N THR A 108 -11.31 13.01 16.88
CA THR A 108 -11.14 11.61 16.51
C THR A 108 -10.76 11.48 15.05
N ALA A 109 -9.85 10.54 14.76
CA ALA A 109 -9.36 10.29 13.42
C ALA A 109 -9.07 8.79 13.23
N VAL A 110 -9.07 8.32 11.99
CA VAL A 110 -8.61 6.98 11.62
C VAL A 110 -7.21 7.10 11.05
N VAL A 111 -6.28 6.26 11.50
CA VAL A 111 -4.92 6.22 10.94
C VAL A 111 -4.96 5.49 9.59
N ASP A 112 -4.51 6.16 8.53
CA ASP A 112 -4.43 5.61 7.18
C ASP A 112 -3.05 5.02 6.90
N ASN A 113 -1.99 5.74 7.26
CA ASN A 113 -0.62 5.32 7.04
C ASN A 113 0.32 5.90 8.10
N ILE A 114 1.54 5.39 8.19
CA ILE A 114 2.55 5.79 9.17
C ILE A 114 3.86 6.08 8.47
N LEU A 115 4.53 7.12 8.95
CA LEU A 115 5.88 7.47 8.57
C LEU A 115 6.77 7.41 9.81
N LEU A 116 7.74 6.49 9.80
CA LEU A 116 8.73 6.38 10.86
C LEU A 116 9.64 7.61 10.89
N ALA A 117 10.13 7.96 12.08
CA ALA A 117 10.99 9.13 12.29
C ALA A 117 12.26 9.12 11.42
N GLU A 118 12.81 7.94 11.12
CA GLU A 118 14.00 7.75 10.27
C GLU A 118 13.75 8.10 8.79
N ASN A 119 12.51 7.97 8.31
CA ASN A 119 12.11 8.25 6.93
C ASN A 119 11.46 9.63 6.78
N SER A 120 11.29 10.35 7.88
CA SER A 120 10.65 11.67 7.92
C SER A 120 11.67 12.78 7.68
N GLU A 121 11.35 13.72 6.78
CA GLU A 121 12.14 14.94 6.54
C GLU A 121 12.32 15.80 7.79
N ARG A 122 11.32 15.78 8.69
CA ARG A 122 11.34 16.51 9.97
C ARG A 122 11.89 15.70 11.15
N GLY A 123 12.28 14.44 10.93
CA GLY A 123 12.80 13.56 11.99
C GLY A 123 11.80 13.15 13.08
N TYR A 124 10.48 13.31 12.86
CA TYR A 124 9.44 12.91 13.80
C TYR A 124 8.61 11.76 13.25
N LEU A 125 8.11 10.90 14.14
CA LEU A 125 7.13 9.88 13.77
C LEU A 125 5.84 10.60 13.39
N THR A 126 5.29 10.26 12.22
CA THR A 126 4.12 10.96 11.68
C THR A 126 3.03 9.96 11.33
N LEU A 127 1.83 10.23 11.80
CA LEU A 127 0.63 9.50 11.43
C LEU A 127 -0.10 10.27 10.34
N TYR A 128 -0.40 9.61 9.24
CA TYR A 128 -1.37 10.14 8.28
C TYR A 128 -2.76 9.68 8.68
N VAL A 129 -3.68 10.63 8.79
CA VAL A 129 -4.98 10.40 9.41
C VAL A 129 -6.11 10.99 8.60
N ASN A 130 -7.27 10.35 8.69
CA ASN A 130 -8.54 10.87 8.21
C ASN A 130 -9.39 11.29 9.41
N TYR A 131 -9.61 12.59 9.57
CA TYR A 131 -10.42 13.13 10.67
C TYR A 131 -11.89 12.73 10.55
N LEU A 132 -12.48 12.28 11.65
CA LEU A 132 -13.89 11.87 11.74
C LEU A 132 -14.75 12.90 12.48
N SER A 133 -14.20 13.55 13.52
CA SER A 133 -14.93 14.50 14.34
C SER A 133 -14.09 15.72 14.66
N SER A 134 -14.72 16.89 14.70
CA SER A 134 -14.14 18.13 15.19
C SER A 134 -14.01 18.13 16.71
N ASN A 135 -13.27 19.11 17.21
CA ASN A 135 -12.99 19.35 18.61
C ASN A 135 -14.29 19.56 19.39
N THR A 136 -14.39 18.86 20.51
CA THR A 136 -15.60 18.82 21.35
C THR A 136 -15.88 20.12 22.10
N GLN A 137 -14.89 21.02 22.23
CA GLN A 137 -15.00 22.29 22.93
C GLN A 137 -15.52 23.42 22.05
N ASP A 138 -15.06 23.48 20.78
CA ASP A 138 -15.41 24.56 19.85
C ASP A 138 -16.30 24.11 18.67
N ASN A 139 -16.47 22.79 18.49
CA ASN A 139 -17.20 22.13 17.39
C ASN A 139 -16.75 22.54 15.98
N SER A 140 -15.55 23.11 15.83
CA SER A 140 -15.07 23.70 14.58
C SER A 140 -13.65 23.24 14.20
N THR A 141 -12.76 23.07 15.17
CA THR A 141 -11.37 22.71 14.89
C THR A 141 -11.28 21.23 14.59
N GLN A 142 -10.82 20.86 13.39
CA GLN A 142 -10.73 19.47 12.95
C GLN A 142 -9.36 18.83 13.17
N THR A 143 -8.43 19.53 13.84
CA THR A 143 -7.04 19.08 14.03
C THR A 143 -6.74 18.77 15.50
N PHE A 144 -5.80 17.86 15.73
CA PHE A 144 -5.24 17.66 17.08
C PHE A 144 -4.53 18.92 17.59
N LEU A 145 -4.47 19.04 18.91
CA LEU A 145 -3.74 20.10 19.61
C LEU A 145 -2.29 19.69 19.86
N ASP A 146 -1.40 20.67 19.87
CA ASP A 146 0.01 20.46 20.18
C ASP A 146 0.23 20.00 21.64
N GLY A 147 1.10 19.01 21.84
CA GLY A 147 1.42 18.45 23.16
C GLY A 147 0.25 17.78 23.87
N GLU A 148 -0.73 17.24 23.13
CA GLU A 148 -1.82 16.46 23.69
C GLU A 148 -1.58 14.95 23.62
N ASP A 149 -2.14 14.22 24.59
CA ASP A 149 -2.10 12.76 24.60
C ASP A 149 -3.14 12.16 23.64
N ILE A 150 -2.76 11.08 22.98
CA ILE A 150 -3.58 10.31 22.05
C ILE A 150 -3.86 8.94 22.64
N SER A 151 -5.11 8.50 22.52
CA SER A 151 -5.58 7.17 22.90
C SER A 151 -6.11 6.42 21.68
N CYS A 152 -6.09 5.08 21.73
CA CYS A 152 -6.60 4.22 20.67
C CYS A 152 -7.91 3.55 21.11
N SER A 153 -8.80 3.31 20.16
CA SER A 153 -10.08 2.60 20.36
C SER A 153 -9.92 1.10 20.65
N GLN A 154 -8.77 0.50 20.35
CA GLN A 154 -8.50 -0.91 20.60
C GLN A 154 -7.25 -1.09 21.46
N THR A 155 -7.18 -2.23 22.14
CA THR A 155 -6.01 -2.63 22.92
C THR A 155 -4.89 -3.02 21.97
N ILE A 156 -3.72 -2.41 22.13
CA ILE A 156 -2.50 -2.70 21.36
C ILE A 156 -1.45 -3.32 22.28
N VAL A 157 -0.46 -4.01 21.69
CA VAL A 157 0.60 -4.66 22.46
C VAL A 157 1.95 -4.03 22.14
N SER A 158 2.68 -3.57 23.17
CA SER A 158 4.05 -3.10 22.98
C SER A 158 5.01 -4.28 22.93
N GLY A 159 5.71 -4.45 21.81
CA GLY A 159 6.73 -5.50 21.64
C GLY A 159 7.97 -5.29 22.52
N LEU A 160 8.28 -4.04 22.88
CA LEU A 160 9.28 -3.72 23.90
C LEU A 160 8.59 -3.69 25.27
N LEU A 161 9.19 -4.34 26.27
CA LEU A 161 8.69 -4.51 27.65
C LEU A 161 7.69 -5.67 27.86
N GLY A 162 8.02 -6.86 27.36
CA GLY A 162 7.36 -8.11 27.76
C GLY A 162 5.91 -8.24 27.30
N ASN A 163 5.57 -7.68 26.13
CA ASN A 163 4.21 -7.72 25.57
C ASN A 163 3.17 -7.07 26.49
N SER A 164 3.55 -5.99 27.17
CA SER A 164 2.62 -5.18 27.96
C SER A 164 1.50 -4.64 27.06
N ALA A 165 0.26 -4.98 27.41
CA ALA A 165 -0.93 -4.53 26.69
C ALA A 165 -1.29 -3.10 27.09
N ILE A 166 -1.43 -2.22 26.12
CA ILE A 166 -1.97 -0.87 26.29
C ILE A 166 -3.47 -0.98 26.03
N THR A 167 -4.27 -0.85 27.08
CA THR A 167 -5.73 -1.01 27.01
C THR A 167 -6.38 0.06 26.13
N ALA A 168 -7.47 -0.31 25.45
CA ALA A 168 -8.30 0.64 24.71
C ALA A 168 -8.68 1.85 25.59
N GLY A 169 -8.55 3.05 25.03
CA GLY A 169 -8.82 4.33 25.70
C GLY A 169 -7.68 4.84 26.59
N SER A 170 -6.62 4.05 26.81
CA SER A 170 -5.44 4.54 27.52
C SER A 170 -4.57 5.43 26.60
N PRO A 171 -3.97 6.50 27.14
CA PRO A 171 -2.95 7.26 26.43
C PRO A 171 -1.79 6.36 25.99
N LEU A 172 -1.38 6.49 24.73
CA LEU A 172 -0.30 5.71 24.13
C LEU A 172 0.81 6.58 23.55
N ALA A 173 0.51 7.78 23.08
CA ALA A 173 1.49 8.71 22.54
C ALA A 173 1.08 10.15 22.82
N THR A 174 2.03 11.09 22.69
CA THR A 174 1.76 12.53 22.79
C THR A 174 2.17 13.20 21.49
N THR A 175 1.36 14.14 21.00
CA THR A 175 1.74 15.00 19.87
C THR A 175 2.95 15.86 20.23
N ILE A 176 3.73 16.30 19.25
CA ILE A 176 4.85 17.22 19.53
C ILE A 176 4.34 18.56 20.10
N PRO A 177 5.13 19.26 20.94
CA PRO A 177 4.66 20.43 21.67
C PRO A 177 4.40 21.68 20.81
N ASN A 178 4.88 21.72 19.57
CA ASN A 178 4.63 22.84 18.65
C ASN A 178 4.53 22.33 17.21
N GLY A 179 3.48 22.74 16.49
CA GLY A 179 3.33 22.46 15.06
C GLY A 179 3.13 20.98 14.75
N SER A 180 2.38 20.27 15.60
CA SER A 180 2.18 18.82 15.49
C SER A 180 1.34 18.41 14.29
N THR A 181 0.55 19.30 13.72
CA THR A 181 -0.28 18.98 12.56
C THR A 181 0.26 19.62 11.29
N ALA A 182 0.24 18.86 10.20
CA ALA A 182 0.63 19.31 8.87
C ALA A 182 -0.33 18.74 7.82
N THR A 183 -0.21 19.22 6.58
CA THR A 183 -0.96 18.68 5.43
C THR A 183 0.04 18.32 4.35
N GLY A 184 0.12 17.02 4.04
CA GLY A 184 0.89 16.47 2.94
C GLY A 184 0.01 16.17 1.73
N SER A 185 0.59 15.46 0.77
CA SER A 185 -0.12 14.91 -0.38
C SER A 185 0.22 13.45 -0.62
N SER A 186 -0.76 12.69 -1.09
CA SER A 186 -0.60 11.27 -1.39
C SER A 186 -1.31 10.88 -2.67
N PHE A 187 -0.80 9.81 -3.28
CA PHE A 187 -1.41 9.13 -4.41
C PHE A 187 -1.64 7.69 -4.03
N SER A 188 -2.88 7.23 -4.15
CA SER A 188 -3.24 5.85 -3.83
C SER A 188 -3.81 5.13 -5.03
N VAL A 189 -3.51 3.84 -5.08
CA VAL A 189 -4.06 2.87 -6.02
C VAL A 189 -4.84 1.86 -5.19
N GLN A 190 -6.06 1.54 -5.61
CA GLN A 190 -6.86 0.48 -4.99
C GLN A 190 -6.55 -0.87 -5.63
N ASP A 191 -6.87 -1.94 -4.89
CA ASP A 191 -6.76 -3.30 -5.39
C ASP A 191 -7.51 -3.46 -6.72
N GLY A 192 -6.82 -4.02 -7.71
CA GLY A 192 -7.37 -4.12 -9.06
C GLY A 192 -6.52 -4.98 -9.99
N VAL A 193 -7.00 -5.16 -11.22
CA VAL A 193 -6.30 -5.96 -12.23
C VAL A 193 -5.96 -5.08 -13.41
N TYR A 194 -4.71 -5.10 -13.82
CA TYR A 194 -4.18 -4.33 -14.94
C TYR A 194 -3.69 -5.25 -16.03
N PHE A 195 -3.87 -4.82 -17.29
CA PHE A 195 -3.31 -5.54 -18.43
C PHE A 195 -1.90 -5.01 -18.72
N ILE A 196 -0.88 -5.81 -18.43
CA ILE A 196 0.53 -5.44 -18.55
C ILE A 196 1.28 -6.54 -19.29
N ARG A 197 1.87 -6.19 -20.43
CA ARG A 197 2.73 -7.01 -21.28
C ARG A 197 2.11 -8.35 -21.65
N GLY A 198 0.83 -8.33 -22.03
CA GLY A 198 0.09 -9.54 -22.39
C GLY A 198 -0.43 -10.35 -21.20
N ASN A 199 -0.26 -9.85 -19.97
CA ASN A 199 -0.69 -10.53 -18.75
C ASN A 199 -1.72 -9.72 -17.98
N PHE A 200 -2.56 -10.41 -17.22
CA PHE A 200 -3.46 -9.82 -16.23
C PHE A 200 -2.77 -9.86 -14.88
N VAL A 201 -2.35 -8.70 -14.39
CA VAL A 201 -1.56 -8.57 -13.17
C VAL A 201 -2.45 -7.98 -12.08
N ASN A 202 -2.53 -8.68 -10.95
CA ASN A 202 -3.16 -8.15 -9.74
C ASN A 202 -2.23 -7.11 -9.12
N VAL A 203 -2.77 -5.94 -8.85
CA VAL A 203 -2.08 -4.84 -8.16
C VAL A 203 -2.81 -4.64 -6.84
N SER A 204 -2.10 -4.84 -5.73
CA SER A 204 -2.63 -4.59 -4.40
C SER A 204 -2.83 -3.09 -4.15
N ALA A 205 -3.71 -2.77 -3.22
CA ALA A 205 -3.86 -1.39 -2.78
C ALA A 205 -2.54 -0.86 -2.18
N GLU A 206 -2.12 0.31 -2.61
CA GLU A 206 -0.90 0.97 -2.13
C GLU A 206 -1.11 2.48 -2.11
N THR A 207 -0.57 3.15 -1.09
CA THR A 207 -0.59 4.60 -0.96
C THR A 207 0.85 5.11 -0.94
N LEU A 208 1.20 5.90 -1.95
CA LEU A 208 2.46 6.61 -2.03
C LEU A 208 2.29 8.02 -1.45
N VAL A 209 3.14 8.41 -0.52
CA VAL A 209 3.26 9.80 -0.06
C VAL A 209 4.10 10.57 -1.06
N LEU A 210 3.56 11.64 -1.64
CA LEU A 210 4.24 12.46 -2.64
C LEU A 210 5.03 13.60 -1.98
N ASP A 211 4.39 14.29 -1.03
CA ASP A 211 5.01 15.30 -0.19
C ASP A 211 4.55 15.07 1.24
N GLN A 212 5.50 14.95 2.16
CA GLN A 212 5.22 14.59 3.53
C GLN A 212 4.49 15.70 4.30
N TYR A 213 4.80 16.96 3.99
CA TYR A 213 4.38 18.12 4.78
C TYR A 213 3.99 19.35 3.95
N GLY A 214 3.89 19.21 2.62
CA GLY A 214 3.39 20.21 1.68
C GLY A 214 2.23 19.69 0.82
N SER A 215 1.46 20.64 0.26
CA SER A 215 0.24 20.36 -0.52
C SER A 215 0.37 20.64 -2.03
N ASP A 216 1.57 21.06 -2.46
CA ASP A 216 1.91 21.42 -3.84
C ASP A 216 3.15 20.65 -4.32
N PRO A 217 3.04 19.31 -4.53
CA PRO A 217 4.14 18.53 -5.08
C PRO A 217 4.47 18.97 -6.51
N SER A 218 5.75 19.12 -6.85
CA SER A 218 6.22 19.60 -8.16
C SER A 218 6.79 18.49 -9.07
N TYR A 219 6.33 17.25 -8.89
CA TYR A 219 6.88 16.05 -9.54
C TYR A 219 6.10 15.63 -10.80
#